data_AF-A0A7G8E4D0-F1
#
_entry.id   AF-A0A7G8E4D0-F1
#
_cell.length_a   1.000
_cell.length_b   1.000
_cell.length_c   1.000
_cell.angle_alpha   90.00
_cell.angle_beta   90.00
_cell.angle_gamma   90.00
#
_symmetry.space_group_name_H-M   'P 1'
#
loop_
_entity.id
_entity.type
_entity.pdbx_description
1 polymer ?
#
loop_
_entity_poly.entity_id
_entity_poly.type
_entity_poly.pdbx_seq_one_letter_code
_entity_poly.pdbx_strand_id
1 'polypeptide(L)' 'MVHCGGEPWTEDSTTNLNDAISELEARIANPRHWSKEENEQNIEKLRQLNFQKQLLIDYAQK' A
#
# COMPACT_ATOMS: atom_id res chain seq x y z
N MET A 1 11.85 -28.00 10.57
CA MET A 1 11.34 -26.86 11.35
C MET A 1 11.47 -25.65 10.44
N VAL A 2 10.43 -25.05 9.88
CA VAL A 2 9.07 -24.81 10.35
C VAL A 2 8.11 -24.90 9.17
N HIS A 3 7.04 -25.68 9.33
CA HIS A 3 5.86 -25.57 8.50
C HIS A 3 5.15 -24.28 8.90
N CYS A 4 5.28 -23.21 8.10
CA CYS A 4 4.35 -22.10 8.19
C CYS A 4 3.14 -22.45 7.33
N GLY A 5 2.21 -23.20 7.93
CA GLY A 5 0.85 -23.29 7.44
C GLY A 5 0.18 -21.94 7.62
N GLY A 6 -0.09 -21.27 6.50
CA GLY A 6 -0.96 -20.11 6.41
C GLY A 6 -1.59 -20.18 5.03
N GLU A 7 -2.90 -20.15 4.99
CA GLU A 7 -3.69 -20.38 3.78
C GLU A 7 -3.32 -19.35 2.68
N PRO A 8 -3.16 -19.73 1.40
CA PRO A 8 -2.53 -18.86 0.40
C PRO A 8 -3.42 -17.75 -0.17
N TRP A 9 -4.66 -17.62 0.30
CA TRP A 9 -5.67 -16.83 -0.40
C TRP A 9 -6.55 -16.13 0.63
N THR A 10 -6.16 -14.94 1.10
CA THR A 10 -7.01 -13.79 1.54
C THR A 10 -6.19 -12.76 2.36
N GLU A 11 -5.10 -13.17 3.03
CA GLU A 11 -4.27 -12.27 3.86
C GLU A 11 -3.29 -11.37 3.06
N ASP A 12 -3.08 -11.68 1.78
CA ASP A 12 -2.02 -11.07 0.98
C ASP A 12 -2.36 -9.64 0.54
N SER A 13 -3.61 -9.38 0.15
CA SER A 13 -3.95 -8.12 -0.52
C SER A 13 -3.96 -6.90 0.41
N THR A 14 -4.49 -7.02 1.63
CA THR A 14 -4.56 -5.89 2.58
C THR A 14 -3.19 -5.60 3.21
N THR A 15 -2.40 -6.64 3.47
CA THR A 15 -1.02 -6.52 3.97
C THR A 15 -0.12 -5.88 2.91
N ASN A 16 -0.24 -6.32 1.65
CA ASN A 16 0.47 -5.78 0.51
C ASN A 16 0.06 -4.32 0.22
N LEU A 17 -1.23 -3.96 0.36
CA LEU A 17 -1.70 -2.58 0.26
C LEU A 17 -1.10 -1.68 1.35
N ASN A 18 -1.05 -2.13 2.59
CA ASN A 18 -0.45 -1.35 3.69
C ASN A 18 1.06 -1.16 3.50
N ASP A 19 1.77 -2.21 3.07
CA ASP A 19 3.19 -2.15 2.79
C ASP A 19 3.50 -1.17 1.64
N ALA A 20 2.75 -1.25 0.55
CA ALA A 20 2.85 -0.32 -0.58
C ALA A 20 2.53 1.14 -0.19
N ILE A 21 1.55 1.37 0.69
CA ILE A 21 1.25 2.69 1.23
C ILE A 21 2.44 3.21 2.05
N SER A 22 2.96 2.41 3.00
CA SER A 22 4.09 2.80 3.84
C SER A 22 5.36 3.07 3.04
N GLU A 23 5.62 2.29 1.99
CA GLU A 23 6.73 2.54 1.07
C GLU A 23 6.58 3.90 0.37
N LEU A 24 5.40 4.22 -0.17
CA LEU A 24 5.17 5.49 -0.84
C LEU A 24 5.23 6.68 0.11
N GLU A 25 4.73 6.54 1.35
CA GLU A 25 4.87 7.57 2.39
C GLU A 25 6.35 7.86 2.69
N ALA A 26 7.18 6.83 2.80
CA ALA A 26 8.62 6.99 3.01
C ALA A 26 9.30 7.69 1.82
N ARG A 27 8.90 7.36 0.59
CA ARG A 27 9.43 8.01 -0.64
C ARG A 27 9.05 9.49 -0.71
N ILE A 28 7.80 9.82 -0.40
CA ILE A 28 7.29 11.21 -0.40
C ILE A 28 7.93 12.03 0.73
N ALA A 29 8.17 11.42 1.89
CA ALA A 29 8.89 12.06 2.99
C ALA A 29 10.36 12.36 2.65
N ASN A 30 10.94 11.67 1.66
CA ASN A 30 12.32 11.82 1.23
C ASN A 30 12.43 12.14 -0.28
N PRO A 31 11.93 13.30 -0.74
CA PRO A 31 11.82 13.63 -2.16
C PRO A 31 13.17 13.87 -2.84
N ARG A 32 14.28 13.95 -2.08
CA ARG A 32 15.63 14.18 -2.60
C ARG A 32 16.10 13.16 -3.64
N HIS A 33 15.55 11.94 -3.60
CA HIS A 33 15.94 10.85 -4.49
C HIS A 33 15.07 10.74 -5.75
N TRP A 34 14.01 11.56 -5.85
CA TRP A 34 13.00 11.45 -6.88
C TRP A 34 12.93 12.73 -7.69
N SER A 35 12.81 12.58 -9.00
CA SER A 35 12.49 13.70 -9.87
C SER A 35 11.10 14.25 -9.52
N LYS A 36 10.82 15.50 -9.91
CA LYS A 36 9.50 16.11 -9.67
C LYS A 36 8.35 15.22 -10.18
N GLU A 37 8.49 14.72 -11.40
CA GLU A 37 7.50 13.83 -12.03
C GLU A 37 7.33 12.51 -11.26
N GLU A 38 8.42 11.89 -10.80
CA GLU A 38 8.38 10.66 -10.00
C GLU A 38 7.71 10.90 -8.64
N ASN A 39 7.97 12.05 -8.01
CA ASN A 39 7.32 12.42 -6.77
C ASN A 39 5.81 12.67 -6.96
N GLU A 40 5.42 13.30 -8.06
CA GLU A 40 4.01 13.48 -8.44
C GLU A 40 3.31 12.13 -8.66
N GLN A 41 3.97 11.19 -9.36
CA GLN A 41 3.48 9.82 -9.54
C GLN A 41 3.37 9.06 -8.21
N ASN A 42 4.35 9.19 -7.30
CA ASN A 42 4.31 8.58 -5.98
C ASN A 42 3.12 9.11 -5.15
N ILE A 43 2.86 10.42 -5.20
CA ILE A 43 1.72 11.05 -4.52
C ILE A 43 0.38 10.57 -5.11
N GLU A 44 0.27 10.49 -6.44
CA GLU A 44 -0.94 9.99 -7.09
C GLU A 44 -1.21 8.52 -6.72
N LYS A 45 -0.18 7.69 -6.78
CA LYS A 45 -0.29 6.27 -6.41
C LYS A 45 -0.67 6.10 -4.94
N LEU A 46 -0.12 6.92 -4.04
CA LEU A 46 -0.51 6.90 -2.61
C LEU A 46 -1.99 7.25 -2.42
N ARG A 47 -2.53 8.21 -3.18
CA ARG A 47 -3.96 8.55 -3.15
C ARG A 47 -4.83 7.38 -3.62
N GLN A 48 -4.44 6.72 -4.71
CA GLN A 48 -5.18 5.57 -5.24
C GLN A 48 -5.23 4.41 -4.24
N LEU A 49 -4.10 4.08 -3.61
CA LEU A 49 -4.04 2.99 -2.63
C LEU A 49 -4.83 3.31 -1.37
N ASN A 50 -4.79 4.55 -0.88
CA ASN A 50 -5.63 4.97 0.25
C ASN A 50 -7.12 4.88 -0.08
N PHE A 51 -7.52 5.25 -1.29
CA PHE A 51 -8.91 5.11 -1.74
C PHE A 51 -9.33 3.62 -1.80
N GLN A 52 -8.48 2.75 -2.36
CA GLN A 52 -8.74 1.30 -2.36
C GLN A 52 -8.85 0.74 -0.95
N LYS A 53 -7.97 1.16 -0.03
CA LYS A 53 -8.01 0.77 1.38
C LYS A 53 -9.31 1.22 2.05
N GLN A 54 -9.77 2.45 1.79
CA GLN A 54 -11.06 2.94 2.30
C GLN A 54 -12.22 2.11 1.77
N LEU A 55 -12.24 1.79 0.48
CA LEU A 55 -13.27 0.93 -0.10
C LEU A 55 -13.29 -0.44 0.56
N LEU A 56 -12.14 -1.08 0.74
CA LEU A 56 -12.06 -2.40 1.41
C LEU A 56 -12.57 -2.35 2.85
N ILE A 57 -12.28 -1.27 3.59
CA ILE A 57 -12.80 -1.06 4.94
C ILE A 57 -14.33 -0.89 4.89
N ASP A 58 -14.85 -0.05 4.00
CA ASP A 58 -16.31 0.16 3.83
C ASP A 58 -17.04 -1.14 3.50
N TYR A 59 -16.48 -1.95 2.59
CA TYR A 59 -16.99 -3.28 2.26
C TYR A 59 -16.94 -4.26 3.44
N ALA A 60 -15.91 -4.19 4.29
CA ALA A 60 -15.78 -5.08 5.45
C ALA A 60 -16.70 -4.70 6.62
N GLN A 61 -17.23 -3.47 6.65
CA GLN A 61 -18.13 -2.98 7.71
C GLN A 61 -19.63 -3.19 7.39
N LYS A 62 -19.96 -3.78 6.25
CA LYS A 62 -21.32 -3.98 5.75
C LYS A 62 -21.77 -5.43 5.83
#